data_AF-W2T9F8-F1
#
_entry.id   AF-W2T9F8-F1
#
_cell.length_a   1.000
_cell.length_b   1.000
_cell.length_c   1.000
_cell.angle_alpha   90.00
_cell.angle_beta   90.00
_cell.angle_gamma   90.00
#
_symmetry.space_group_name_H-M   'P 1'
#
loop_
_entity.id
_entity.type
_entity.pdbx_description
1 polymer ?
#
loop_
_entity_poly.entity_id
_entity_poly.type
_entity_poly.pdbx_seq_one_letter_code
_entity_poly.pdbx_strand_id
1 'polypeptide(L)'
;MELMLLNKNDYYTAKIEEDLDDFAYLPPNAFYELALLRIADGLPEEAEALLAKARNYKGFPLENKLHFRIHSAMENLGTRTPMM
;
A
#
# COMPACT_ATOMS: atom_id res chain seq x y z
N MET A 1 7.12 40.99 -22.69
CA MET A 1 6.43 40.34 -21.55
C MET A 1 5.51 39.29 -22.14
N GLU A 2 6.07 38.10 -22.31
CA GLU A 2 5.42 36.93 -22.86
C GLU A 2 4.89 36.13 -21.68
N LEU A 3 3.63 36.37 -21.33
CA LEU A 3 2.93 35.68 -20.25
C LEU A 3 1.62 35.15 -20.81
N MET A 4 1.34 33.88 -20.52
CA MET A 4 0.04 33.21 -20.66
C MET A 4 -0.34 32.62 -22.02
N LEU A 5 0.51 31.73 -22.55
CA LEU A 5 0.02 30.57 -23.28
C LEU A 5 0.59 29.30 -22.64
N LEU A 6 0.25 29.08 -21.36
CA LEU A 6 0.23 27.70 -20.87
C LEU A 6 -0.78 26.99 -21.77
N ASN A 7 -0.31 26.02 -22.55
CA ASN A 7 -1.06 25.36 -23.60
C ASN A 7 -2.38 24.87 -22.99
N LYS A 8 -3.53 25.21 -23.60
CA LYS A 8 -4.84 24.75 -23.12
C LYS A 8 -4.86 23.25 -22.84
N ASN A 9 -4.11 22.45 -23.61
CA ASN A 9 -3.94 21.03 -23.35
C ASN A 9 -3.29 20.71 -22.01
N ASP A 10 -2.31 21.49 -21.55
CA ASP A 10 -1.63 21.26 -20.27
C ASP A 10 -2.60 21.54 -19.10
N TYR A 11 -3.46 22.56 -19.25
CA TYR A 11 -4.53 22.86 -18.28
C TYR A 11 -5.58 21.73 -18.21
N TYR A 12 -6.06 21.23 -19.36
CA TYR A 12 -7.01 20.13 -19.38
C TYR A 12 -6.41 18.82 -18.86
N THR A 13 -5.14 18.55 -19.16
CA THR A 13 -4.43 17.36 -18.68
C THR A 13 -4.27 17.41 -17.16
N ALA A 14 -3.78 18.52 -16.61
CA ALA A 14 -3.64 18.69 -15.16
C ALA A 14 -5.00 18.57 -14.42
N LYS A 15 -6.08 19.10 -15.02
CA LYS A 15 -7.42 18.98 -14.44
C LYS A 15 -7.91 17.53 -14.42
N ILE A 16 -7.67 16.77 -15.48
CA ILE A 16 -8.05 15.35 -15.54
C ILE A 16 -7.24 14.53 -14.53
N GLU A 17 -5.96 14.83 -14.35
CA GLU A 17 -5.11 14.20 -13.33
C GLU A 17 -5.61 14.47 -11.91
N GLU A 18 -6.12 15.66 -11.63
CA GLU A 18 -6.70 16.03 -10.33
C GLU A 18 -8.00 15.27 -10.02
N ASP A 19 -8.75 14.87 -11.05
CA ASP A 19 -10.00 14.09 -10.95
C ASP A 19 -9.75 12.56 -10.86
N LEU A 20 -8.50 12.08 -10.89
CA LEU A 20 -8.18 10.65 -10.78
C LEU A 20 -8.12 10.19 -9.32
N ASP A 21 -8.96 9.22 -8.97
CA ASP A 21 -8.87 8.51 -7.69
C ASP A 21 -7.71 7.50 -7.71
N ASP A 22 -6.70 7.71 -6.85
CA ASP A 22 -5.61 6.76 -6.65
C ASP A 22 -5.97 5.71 -5.59
N PHE A 23 -6.06 4.45 -6.02
CA PHE A 23 -6.31 3.29 -5.16
C PHE A 23 -5.01 2.67 -4.61
N ALA A 24 -4.00 3.50 -4.30
CA ALA A 24 -2.71 3.07 -3.77
C ALA A 24 -2.80 2.22 -2.48
N TYR A 25 -3.90 2.31 -1.73
CA TYR A 25 -4.15 1.48 -0.55
C TYR A 25 -4.59 0.05 -0.90
N LEU A 26 -5.12 -0.20 -2.10
CA LEU A 26 -5.72 -1.48 -2.46
C LEU A 26 -4.69 -2.60 -2.57
N PRO A 27 -3.57 -2.45 -3.31
CA PRO A 27 -2.55 -3.49 -3.39
C PRO A 27 -2.01 -3.97 -2.03
N PRO A 28 -1.58 -3.07 -1.10
CA PRO A 28 -1.02 -3.53 0.16
C PRO A 28 -2.04 -4.18 1.08
N ASN A 29 -3.31 -3.74 1.06
CA ASN A 29 -4.37 -4.43 1.79
C ASN A 29 -4.67 -5.82 1.19
N ALA A 30 -4.63 -5.98 -0.13
CA ALA A 30 -4.82 -7.29 -0.78
C ALA A 30 -3.71 -8.29 -0.40
N PHE A 31 -2.44 -7.85 -0.39
CA PHE A 31 -1.33 -8.69 0.06
C PHE A 31 -1.48 -9.11 1.52
N TYR A 32 -1.93 -8.19 2.38
CA TYR A 32 -2.19 -8.50 3.78
C TYR A 32 -3.28 -9.56 3.95
N GLU A 33 -4.44 -9.41 3.29
CA GLU A 33 -5.53 -10.40 3.40
C GLU A 33 -5.11 -11.77 2.83
N LEU A 34 -4.35 -11.79 1.72
CA LEU A 34 -3.81 -13.04 1.17
C LEU A 34 -2.83 -13.71 2.15
N ALA A 35 -2.02 -12.91 2.87
CA ALA A 35 -1.15 -13.44 3.90
C ALA A 35 -1.97 -14.12 5.01
N LEU A 36 -3.06 -13.51 5.48
CA LEU A 36 -3.92 -14.11 6.50
C LEU A 36 -4.51 -15.46 6.05
N LEU A 37 -4.88 -15.59 4.78
CA LEU A 37 -5.30 -16.88 4.22
C LEU A 37 -4.17 -17.92 4.26
N ARG A 38 -2.94 -17.52 3.92
CA ARG A 38 -1.77 -18.41 4.03
C ARG A 38 -1.45 -18.83 5.45
N ILE A 39 -1.66 -17.95 6.44
CA ILE A 39 -1.58 -18.32 7.85
C ILE A 39 -2.61 -19.40 8.17
N ALA A 40 -3.86 -19.21 7.75
CA ALA A 40 -4.95 -20.17 7.98
C ALA A 40 -4.71 -21.53 7.28
N ASP A 41 -4.06 -21.52 6.12
CA ASP A 41 -3.66 -22.72 5.38
C ASP A 41 -2.46 -23.46 6.01
N GLY A 42 -1.84 -22.91 7.05
CA GLY A 42 -0.63 -23.48 7.67
C GLY A 42 0.64 -23.29 6.83
N LEU A 43 0.69 -22.24 6.01
CA LEU A 43 1.79 -21.88 5.12
C LEU A 43 2.51 -20.59 5.61
N PRO A 44 3.24 -20.64 6.74
CA PRO A 44 3.77 -19.44 7.40
C PRO A 44 4.85 -18.71 6.58
N GLU A 45 5.68 -19.44 5.82
CA GLU A 45 6.73 -18.84 4.99
C GLU A 45 6.15 -18.00 3.84
N GLU A 46 5.07 -18.49 3.20
CA GLU A 46 4.35 -17.73 2.18
C GLU A 46 3.67 -16.50 2.78
N ALA A 47 3.08 -16.65 3.98
CA ALA A 47 2.47 -15.53 4.69
C ALA A 47 3.48 -14.44 5.03
N GLU A 48 4.67 -14.78 5.53
CA GLU A 48 5.73 -13.81 5.84
C GLU A 48 6.17 -13.05 4.59
N ALA A 49 6.38 -13.75 3.46
CA ALA A 49 6.75 -13.10 2.20
C ALA A 49 5.68 -12.12 1.70
N LEU A 50 4.40 -12.44 1.89
CA LEU A 50 3.27 -11.56 1.53
C LEU A 50 3.17 -10.35 2.47
N LEU A 51 3.37 -10.54 3.78
CA LEU A 51 3.39 -9.43 4.76
C LEU A 51 4.55 -8.47 4.50
N ALA A 52 5.72 -8.99 4.13
CA ALA A 52 6.86 -8.18 3.71
C ALA A 52 6.56 -7.36 2.45
N LYS A 53 5.90 -7.96 1.44
CA LYS A 53 5.43 -7.24 0.25
C LYS A 53 4.44 -6.13 0.60
N ALA A 54 3.46 -6.41 1.46
CA ALA A 54 2.48 -5.42 1.91
C ALA A 54 3.14 -4.22 2.61
N ARG A 55 4.17 -4.45 3.43
CA ARG A 55 4.91 -3.40 4.17
C ARG A 55 5.72 -2.46 3.26
N ASN A 56 6.14 -2.92 2.09
CA ASN A 56 6.95 -2.14 1.16
C ASN A 56 6.17 -1.04 0.43
N TYR A 57 4.83 -1.06 0.48
CA TYR A 57 4.02 0.03 -0.03
C TYR A 57 4.10 1.26 0.89
N LYS A 58 4.11 2.45 0.29
CA LYS A 58 4.32 3.73 0.98
C LYS A 58 3.43 4.82 0.40
N GLY A 59 3.12 5.81 1.23
CA GLY A 59 2.53 7.07 0.79
C GLY A 59 1.04 6.99 0.48
N PHE A 60 0.33 6.01 1.05
CA PHE A 60 -1.11 5.86 0.88
C PHE A 60 -1.87 6.18 2.18
N PRO A 61 -3.14 6.64 2.08
CA PRO A 61 -3.97 6.87 3.25
C PRO A 61 -4.10 5.62 4.13
N LEU A 62 -4.06 5.80 5.45
CA LEU A 62 -4.17 4.71 6.43
C LEU A 62 -2.99 3.70 6.42
N GLU A 63 -1.83 4.05 5.87
CA GLU A 63 -0.61 3.23 5.93
C GLU A 63 -0.28 2.75 7.35
N ASN A 64 -0.33 3.66 8.33
CA ASN A 64 -0.06 3.33 9.74
C ASN A 64 -1.01 2.22 10.26
N LYS A 65 -2.29 2.27 9.88
CA LYS A 65 -3.27 1.25 10.27
C LYS A 65 -2.87 -0.12 9.71
N LEU A 66 -2.43 -0.16 8.45
CA LEU A 66 -1.97 -1.41 7.84
C LEU A 66 -0.70 -1.95 8.53
N HIS A 67 0.27 -1.07 8.84
CA HIS A 67 1.48 -1.49 9.55
C HIS A 67 1.18 -2.12 10.92
N PHE A 68 0.25 -1.55 11.70
CA PHE A 68 -0.16 -2.16 12.97
C PHE A 68 -0.80 -3.54 12.78
N ARG A 69 -1.63 -3.71 11.74
CA ARG A 69 -2.23 -5.01 11.40
C ARG A 69 -1.17 -6.03 10.98
N ILE A 70 -0.21 -5.63 10.15
CA ILE A 70 0.93 -6.48 9.72
C ILE A 70 1.73 -6.91 10.95
N HIS A 71 2.02 -5.97 11.86
CA HIS A 71 2.76 -6.28 13.09
C HIS A 71 2.06 -7.34 13.92
N SER A 72 0.76 -7.17 14.19
CA SER A 72 -0.04 -8.15 14.94
C SER A 72 -0.08 -9.52 14.25
N ALA A 73 -0.16 -9.56 12.92
CA ALA A 73 -0.11 -10.81 12.16
C ALA A 73 1.27 -11.50 12.29
N MET A 74 2.36 -10.74 12.22
CA MET A 74 3.73 -11.25 12.40
C MET A 74 3.99 -11.76 13.82
N GLU A 75 3.44 -11.09 14.85
CA GLU A 75 3.54 -11.57 16.24
C GLU A 75 2.84 -12.93 16.42
N ASN A 76 1.67 -13.11 15.81
CA ASN A 76 0.95 -14.40 15.84
C ASN A 76 1.71 -15.52 15.11
N LEU A 77 2.58 -15.17 14.15
CA LEU A 77 3.48 -16.11 13.46
C LEU A 77 4.76 -16.43 14.25
N GLY A 78 5.02 -15.76 15.38
CA GLY A 78 6.27 -15.88 16.13
C GLY A 78 7.47 -15.17 15.49
N THR A 79 7.26 -14.50 14.35
CA THR A 79 8.26 -13.76 13.59
C THR A 79 8.34 -12.31 14.10
N ARG A 80 9.36 -11.98 14.90
CA ARG A 80 9.57 -10.62 15.40
C ARG A 80 10.11 -9.70 14.29
N THR A 81 9.29 -8.79 13.75
CA THR A 81 9.80 -7.62 13.00
C THR A 81 10.29 -6.53 13.97
N PRO A 82 11.54 -6.04 13.86
CA PRO A 82 12.00 -4.92 14.67
C PRO A 82 11.23 -3.65 14.32
N MET A 83 10.79 -2.91 15.36
CA MET A 83 10.29 -1.55 15.22
C MET A 83 11.50 -0.64 14.93
N MET A 84 11.47 0.04 13.79
CA MET A 84 12.33 1.20 13.49
C MET A 84 11.49 2.46 13.68
#